data_AF-A0A2V5MMK6-F1
#
_entry.id   AF-A0A2V5MMK6-F1
#
_cell.length_a   1.000
_cell.length_b   1.000
_cell.length_c   1.000
_cell.angle_alpha   90.00
_cell.angle_beta   90.00
_cell.angle_gamma   90.00
#
_symmetry.space_group_name_H-M   'P 1'
#
loop_
_entity.id
_entity.type
_entity.pdbx_description
1 polymer ?
#
loop_
_entity_poly.entity_id
_entity_poly.type
_entity_poly.pdbx_seq_one_letter_code
_entity_poly.pdbx_strand_id
1 'polypeptide(L)'
;MAQAYVTLALASDPTSESRTPPRVRIPGAFRKEHYLLSEGQKLWDARDLKLPVLYMRGSRDHWSRPEDLDAMKRDLGATRASKFATIPNGTHFLFLDRPGHGRDEMLKQIQEFTAAINKPKK
;
A
#
# COMPACT_ATOMS: atom_id res chain seq x y z
N MET A 1 7.06 2.32 15.98
CA MET A 1 6.41 1.57 14.88
C MET A 1 7.43 0.89 14.00
N ALA A 2 8.28 1.62 13.26
CA ALA A 2 9.31 1.02 12.40
C ALA A 2 10.23 0.00 13.10
N GLN A 3 10.74 0.31 14.30
CA GLN A 3 11.61 -0.63 15.04
C GLN A 3 10.89 -1.94 15.40
N ALA A 4 9.64 -1.85 15.87
CA ALA A 4 8.85 -3.03 16.21
C ALA A 4 8.59 -3.90 14.96
N TYR A 5 8.34 -3.28 13.80
CA TYR A 5 8.21 -4.00 12.53
C TYR A 5 9.49 -4.77 12.19
N VAL A 6 10.67 -4.13 12.31
CA VAL A 6 11.97 -4.79 12.06
C VAL A 6 12.20 -5.94 13.03
N THR A 7 11.97 -5.73 14.34
CA THR A 7 12.13 -6.77 15.36
C THR A 7 11.24 -7.97 15.09
N LEU A 8 9.96 -7.75 14.77
CA LEU A 8 9.02 -8.82 14.46
C LEU A 8 9.37 -9.53 13.14
N ALA A 9 9.81 -8.79 12.13
CA ALA A 9 10.24 -9.37 10.85
C ALA A 9 11.47 -10.27 11.02
N LEU A 10 12.47 -9.85 11.80
CA LEU A 10 13.65 -10.68 12.10
C LEU A 10 13.27 -11.91 12.93
N ALA A 11 12.40 -11.75 13.94
CA ALA A 11 11.92 -12.87 14.76
C ALA A 11 11.13 -13.92 13.97
N SER A 12 10.56 -13.55 12.81
CA SER A 12 9.82 -14.49 11.94
C SER A 12 10.70 -15.51 11.22
N ASP A 13 12.01 -15.26 11.12
CA ASP A 13 12.99 -16.19 10.56
C ASP A 13 13.94 -16.64 11.68
N PRO A 14 13.84 -17.89 12.17
CA PRO A 14 14.68 -18.39 13.28
C PRO A 14 16.19 -18.35 13.00
N THR A 15 16.57 -18.26 11.73
CA THR A 15 17.97 -18.18 11.33
C THR A 15 18.43 -16.75 11.10
N SER A 16 17.61 -15.73 11.37
CA SER A 16 17.86 -14.33 10.97
C SER A 16 19.16 -13.76 11.53
N GLU A 17 19.47 -14.11 12.79
CA GLU A 17 20.68 -13.71 13.51
C GLU A 17 21.93 -14.52 13.12
N SER A 18 21.80 -15.63 12.37
CA SER A 18 22.95 -16.42 11.89
C SER A 18 23.73 -15.73 10.76
N ARG A 19 23.28 -14.55 10.32
CA ARG A 19 23.78 -13.84 9.14
C ARG A 19 24.14 -12.41 9.53
N THR A 20 25.17 -11.86 8.87
CA THR A 20 25.62 -10.47 9.09
C THR A 20 25.48 -9.64 7.80
N PRO A 21 24.74 -8.51 7.79
CA PRO A 21 23.82 -8.08 8.85
C PRO A 21 22.64 -9.08 9.02
N PRO A 22 21.93 -9.05 10.17
CA PRO A 22 20.73 -9.86 10.39
C PRO A 22 19.72 -9.61 9.27
N ARG A 23 19.12 -10.70 8.76
CA ARG A 23 18.22 -10.61 7.61
C ARG A 23 17.17 -11.71 7.65
N VAL A 24 15.97 -11.38 7.19
CA VAL A 24 14.87 -12.33 7.02
C VAL A 24 14.96 -13.01 5.64
N ARG A 25 14.73 -14.32 5.58
CA ARG A 25 14.55 -15.06 4.34
C ARG A 25 13.09 -14.96 3.90
N ILE A 26 12.87 -14.48 2.68
CA ILE A 26 11.56 -14.43 2.04
C ILE A 26 11.61 -15.37 0.82
N PRO A 27 11.19 -16.64 0.94
CA PRO A 27 11.23 -17.59 -0.17
C PRO A 27 10.42 -17.09 -1.35
N GLY A 28 11.02 -17.03 -2.53
CA GLY A 28 10.35 -16.56 -3.76
C GLY A 28 10.13 -15.06 -3.83
N ALA A 29 9.89 -14.39 -2.69
CA ALA A 29 9.43 -13.01 -2.59
C ALA A 29 8.32 -12.75 -3.62
N PHE A 30 8.30 -11.58 -4.24
CA PHE A 30 7.31 -11.21 -5.28
C PHE A 30 7.84 -11.46 -6.70
N ARG A 31 8.82 -12.36 -6.88
CA ARG A 31 9.55 -12.47 -8.16
C ARG A 31 8.67 -12.96 -9.31
N LYS A 32 7.83 -13.96 -9.06
CA LYS A 32 6.92 -14.50 -10.09
C LYS A 32 5.89 -13.45 -10.47
N GLU A 33 5.32 -12.79 -9.47
CA GLU A 33 4.31 -11.74 -9.62
C GLU A 33 4.88 -10.55 -10.39
N HIS A 34 6.08 -10.10 -10.06
CA HIS A 34 6.75 -9.02 -10.76
C HIS A 34 7.07 -9.38 -12.21
N TYR A 35 7.53 -10.62 -12.46
CA TYR A 35 7.77 -11.10 -13.82
C TYR A 35 6.48 -11.07 -14.65
N LEU A 36 5.40 -11.67 -14.15
CA LEU A 36 4.11 -11.72 -14.84
C LEU A 36 3.53 -10.31 -15.06
N LEU A 37 3.60 -9.43 -14.05
CA LEU A 37 3.17 -8.04 -14.18
C LEU A 37 4.01 -7.26 -15.20
N SER A 38 5.32 -7.56 -15.31
CA SER A 38 6.19 -6.92 -16.32
C SER A 38 5.84 -7.35 -17.76
N GLU A 39 5.25 -8.54 -17.94
CA GLU A 39 4.69 -9.00 -19.21
C GLU A 39 3.27 -8.46 -19.46
N GLY A 40 2.74 -7.62 -18.56
CA GLY A 40 1.38 -7.10 -18.64
C GLY A 40 0.29 -8.07 -18.17
N GLN A 41 0.68 -9.23 -17.59
CA GLN A 41 -0.27 -10.17 -17.03
C GLN A 41 -0.78 -9.66 -15.68
N LYS A 42 -2.06 -9.31 -15.62
CA LYS A 42 -2.72 -8.92 -14.36
C LYS A 42 -3.00 -10.17 -13.53
N LEU A 43 -2.71 -10.10 -12.22
CA LEU A 43 -3.03 -11.16 -11.27
C LEU A 43 -4.51 -11.15 -10.85
N TRP A 44 -5.17 -10.01 -11.00
CA TRP A 44 -6.57 -9.75 -10.67
C TRP A 44 -7.06 -8.52 -11.43
N ASP A 45 -8.38 -8.31 -11.49
CA ASP A 45 -8.97 -7.14 -12.14
C ASP A 45 -9.67 -6.22 -11.13
N ALA A 46 -9.38 -4.92 -11.18
CA ALA A 46 -10.00 -3.96 -10.25
C ALA A 46 -11.51 -3.79 -10.46
N ARG A 47 -12.04 -4.18 -11.63
CA ARG A 47 -13.48 -4.23 -11.91
C ARG A 47 -14.22 -5.21 -11.00
N ASP A 48 -13.51 -6.21 -10.46
CA ASP A 48 -14.09 -7.25 -9.61
C ASP A 48 -14.36 -6.76 -8.18
N LEU A 49 -13.62 -5.76 -7.69
CA LEU A 49 -13.85 -5.18 -6.36
C LEU A 49 -15.27 -4.63 -6.26
N LYS A 50 -16.10 -5.09 -5.30
CA LYS A 50 -17.50 -4.64 -5.16
C LYS A 50 -17.73 -3.55 -4.09
N LEU A 51 -16.69 -3.19 -3.36
CA LEU A 51 -16.75 -2.30 -2.20
C LEU A 51 -16.23 -0.90 -2.53
N PRO A 52 -16.53 0.12 -1.71
CA PRO A 52 -15.83 1.41 -1.76
C PRO A 52 -14.32 1.23 -1.60
N VAL A 53 -13.52 2.00 -2.34
CA VAL A 53 -12.06 1.88 -2.34
C VAL A 53 -11.40 3.22 -2.02
N LEU A 54 -10.53 3.23 -1.00
CA LEU A 54 -9.55 4.30 -0.80
C LEU A 54 -8.19 3.78 -1.29
N TYR A 55 -7.65 4.40 -2.34
CA TYR A 55 -6.32 4.12 -2.85
C TYR A 55 -5.41 5.32 -2.56
N MET A 56 -4.27 5.08 -1.92
CA MET A 56 -3.32 6.12 -1.55
C MET A 56 -1.90 5.72 -1.93
N ARG A 57 -1.11 6.68 -2.38
CA ARG A 57 0.34 6.52 -2.55
C ARG A 57 1.10 7.66 -1.86
N GLY A 58 2.35 7.41 -1.48
CA GLY A 58 3.25 8.46 -1.01
C GLY A 58 3.84 9.26 -2.20
N SER A 59 4.01 10.57 -2.05
CA SER A 59 4.62 11.38 -3.12
C SER A 59 6.11 11.06 -3.35
N ARG A 60 6.78 10.48 -2.36
CA ARG A 60 8.19 10.03 -2.41
C ARG A 60 8.31 8.50 -2.54
N ASP A 61 7.21 7.82 -2.83
CA ASP A 61 7.20 6.38 -3.07
C ASP A 61 7.71 6.09 -4.50
N HIS A 62 8.82 5.36 -4.57
CA HIS A 62 9.44 4.93 -5.83
C HIS A 62 8.98 3.54 -6.26
N TRP A 63 8.32 2.79 -5.38
CA TRP A 63 7.78 1.45 -5.65
C TRP A 63 6.34 1.55 -6.17
N SER A 64 5.57 2.53 -5.71
CA SER A 64 4.27 2.89 -6.27
C SER A 64 4.35 4.20 -7.05
N ARG A 65 4.26 4.09 -8.37
CA ARG A 65 4.40 5.22 -9.30
C ARG A 65 3.07 5.92 -9.53
N PRO A 66 3.06 7.20 -9.97
CA PRO A 66 1.82 7.89 -10.33
C PRO A 66 0.97 7.12 -11.35
N GLU A 67 1.60 6.45 -12.31
CA GLU A 67 0.96 5.68 -13.37
C GLU A 67 0.17 4.48 -12.82
N ASP A 68 0.62 3.90 -11.70
CA ASP A 68 -0.08 2.79 -11.04
C ASP A 68 -1.42 3.27 -10.44
N LEU A 69 -1.44 4.49 -9.89
CA LEU A 69 -2.67 5.13 -9.40
C LEU A 69 -3.63 5.45 -10.55
N ASP A 70 -3.13 5.92 -11.69
CA ASP A 70 -3.96 6.18 -12.86
C ASP A 70 -4.46 4.88 -13.52
N ALA A 71 -3.67 3.81 -13.51
CA ALA A 71 -4.12 2.48 -13.90
C ALA A 71 -5.27 2.00 -13.02
N MET A 72 -5.14 2.14 -11.69
CA MET A 72 -6.20 1.78 -10.75
C MET A 72 -7.49 2.59 -10.98
N LYS A 73 -7.38 3.90 -11.25
CA LYS A 73 -8.55 4.74 -11.61
C LYS A 73 -9.26 4.24 -12.87
N ARG A 74 -8.49 3.93 -13.92
CA ARG A 74 -9.02 3.42 -15.18
C ARG A 74 -9.72 2.07 -14.98
N ASP A 75 -9.07 1.15 -14.27
CA ASP A 75 -9.57 -0.21 -14.09
C ASP A 75 -10.79 -0.27 -13.14
N LEU A 76 -10.81 0.52 -12.06
CA LEU A 76 -11.93 0.52 -11.11
C LEU A 76 -13.23 1.08 -11.73
N GLY A 77 -13.10 2.00 -12.69
CA GLY A 77 -14.21 2.68 -13.35
C GLY A 77 -14.91 3.73 -12.48
N ALA A 78 -15.73 4.59 -13.11
CA ALA A 78 -16.37 5.75 -12.47
C ALA A 78 -17.58 5.43 -11.58
N THR A 79 -18.01 4.17 -11.50
CA THR A 79 -19.32 3.79 -10.91
C THR A 79 -19.28 3.55 -9.41
N ARG A 80 -18.13 3.72 -8.76
CA ARG A 80 -17.91 3.31 -7.36
C ARG A 80 -17.52 4.51 -6.50
N ALA A 81 -17.93 4.48 -5.23
CA ALA A 81 -17.44 5.41 -4.23
C ALA A 81 -15.95 5.14 -3.98
N SER A 82 -15.09 5.80 -4.76
CA SER A 82 -13.65 5.63 -4.72
C SER A 82 -12.94 6.95 -4.50
N LYS A 83 -11.96 6.96 -3.60
CA LYS A 83 -11.09 8.10 -3.35
C LYS A 83 -9.66 7.71 -3.71
N PHE A 84 -8.98 8.58 -4.45
CA PHE A 84 -7.59 8.42 -4.84
C PHE A 84 -6.79 9.59 -4.29
N ALA A 85 -5.71 9.34 -3.56
CA ALA A 85 -4.89 10.40 -2.98
C ALA A 85 -3.40 10.13 -3.17
N THR A 86 -2.64 11.21 -3.40
CA THR A 86 -1.18 11.20 -3.25
C THR A 86 -0.84 11.98 -1.99
N ILE A 87 -0.23 11.31 -1.02
CA ILE A 87 0.10 11.85 0.30
C ILE A 87 1.42 12.63 0.21
N PRO A 88 1.42 13.95 0.47
CA PRO A 88 2.63 14.75 0.43
C PRO A 88 3.68 14.23 1.43
N ASN A 89 4.94 14.20 1.00
CA ASN A 89 6.09 13.72 1.78
C ASN A 89 6.04 12.24 2.21
N GLY A 90 4.98 11.50 1.90
CA GLY A 90 4.86 10.08 2.21
C GLY A 90 5.83 9.22 1.41
N THR A 91 6.48 8.26 2.07
CA THR A 91 7.33 7.23 1.45
C THR A 91 6.52 5.95 1.22
N HIS A 92 7.15 4.89 0.69
CA HIS A 92 6.51 3.58 0.60
C HIS A 92 6.07 3.02 1.98
N PHE A 93 6.80 3.39 3.03
CA PHE A 93 6.55 2.95 4.40
C PHE A 93 5.68 3.94 5.19
N LEU A 94 4.86 4.76 4.52
CA LEU A 94 4.09 5.84 5.15
C LEU A 94 3.26 5.41 6.38
N PHE A 95 2.78 4.16 6.39
CA PHE A 95 2.02 3.57 7.50
C PHE A 95 2.89 3.25 8.75
N LEU A 96 4.21 3.12 8.58
CA LEU A 96 5.19 2.93 9.67
C LEU A 96 5.87 4.23 10.10
N ASP A 97 5.65 5.33 9.36
CA ASP A 97 6.36 6.59 9.54
C ASP A 97 5.89 7.36 10.80
N ARG A 98 6.47 8.53 11.04
CA ARG A 98 6.15 9.44 12.14
C ARG A 98 5.09 10.47 11.71
N PRO A 99 4.35 11.06 12.67
CA PRO A 99 3.59 12.29 12.43
C PRO A 99 4.42 13.35 11.70
N GLY A 100 3.78 14.14 10.83
CA GLY A 100 4.45 15.13 9.97
C GLY A 100 5.15 14.58 8.71
N HIS A 101 5.37 13.27 8.60
CA HIS A 101 5.97 12.62 7.41
C HIS A 101 4.91 11.90 6.56
N GLY A 102 3.77 12.57 6.36
CA GLY A 102 2.64 12.04 5.58
C GLY A 102 1.71 11.10 6.36
N ARG A 103 2.14 10.54 7.50
CA ARG A 103 1.31 9.62 8.30
C ARG A 103 0.00 10.24 8.79
N ASP A 104 0.04 11.48 9.28
CA ASP A 104 -1.16 12.14 9.80
C ASP A 104 -2.19 12.38 8.70
N GLU A 105 -1.70 12.78 7.52
CA GLU A 105 -2.56 12.95 6.34
C GLU A 105 -3.14 11.60 5.90
N MET A 106 -2.36 10.51 5.88
CA MET A 106 -2.90 9.17 5.63
C MET A 106 -4.02 8.81 6.62
N LEU A 107 -3.80 9.01 7.92
CA LEU A 107 -4.80 8.69 8.94
C LEU A 107 -6.07 9.52 8.78
N LYS A 108 -5.93 10.82 8.49
CA LYS A 108 -7.05 11.71 8.17
C LYS A 108 -7.82 11.22 6.94
N GLN A 109 -7.15 10.85 5.86
CA GLN A 109 -7.77 10.32 4.65
C GLN A 109 -8.59 9.04 4.93
N ILE A 110 -8.06 8.14 5.78
CA ILE A 110 -8.75 6.91 6.22
C ILE A 110 -10.01 7.27 7.03
N GLN A 111 -9.88 8.17 8.01
CA GLN A 111 -10.99 8.59 8.87
C GLN A 111 -12.11 9.24 8.05
N GLU A 112 -11.76 10.20 7.19
CA GLU A 112 -12.71 10.89 6.31
C GLU A 112 -13.43 9.92 5.37
N PHE A 113 -12.68 9.00 4.75
CA PHE A 113 -13.26 8.04 3.82
C PHE A 113 -14.21 7.08 4.54
N THR A 114 -13.79 6.56 5.69
CA THR A 114 -14.61 5.63 6.51
C THR A 114 -15.89 6.33 6.99
N ALA A 115 -15.78 7.57 7.46
CA ALA A 115 -16.95 8.36 7.86
C ALA A 115 -17.90 8.62 6.68
N ALA A 116 -17.37 8.90 5.49
CA ALA A 116 -18.17 9.13 4.29
C ALA A 116 -18.96 7.89 3.84
N ILE A 117 -18.35 6.70 3.85
CA ILE A 117 -19.01 5.46 3.42
C ILE A 117 -20.00 4.91 4.44
N ASN A 118 -19.84 5.25 5.72
CA ASN A 118 -20.75 4.84 6.80
C ASN A 118 -21.91 5.82 7.04
N LYS A 119 -21.95 6.94 6.33
CA LYS A 119 -23.03 7.92 6.47
C LYS A 119 -24.35 7.30 5.96
N PRO A 120 -25.45 7.32 6.74
CA PRO A 120 -26.72 6.79 6.30
C PRO A 120 -27.19 7.55 5.04
N LYS A 121 -27.68 6.80 4.05
CA LYS A 121 -28.33 7.40 2.88
C LYS A 121 -29.62 8.06 3.36
N LYS A 122 -29.78 9.35 3.05
CA LYS A 122 -31.03 10.09 3.30
C LYS A 122 -32.14 9.55 2.41
#